data_AF-A0A1Q9XHI4-F1
#
_entry.id   AF-A0A1Q9XHI4-F1
#
_cell.length_a   1.000
_cell.length_b   1.000
_cell.length_c   1.000
_cell.angle_alpha   90.00
_cell.angle_beta   90.00
_cell.angle_gamma   90.00
#
_symmetry.space_group_name_H-M   'P 1'
#
loop_
_entity.id
_entity.type
_entity.pdbx_description
1 polymer ?
#
loop_
_entity_poly.entity_id
_entity_poly.type
_entity_poly.pdbx_seq_one_letter_code
_entity_poly.pdbx_strand_id
1 'polypeptide(L)' 'MVPGIKLRGLWLQQAGFEVNEKIRIRVMQGCLVITAE' A
#
# COMPACT_ATOMS: atom_id res chain seq x y z
N MET A 1 16.44 13.59 -3.18
CA MET A 1 15.57 12.54 -3.77
C MET A 1 15.02 11.73 -2.63
N VAL A 2 13.70 11.73 -2.43
CA VAL A 2 13.06 10.88 -1.41
C VAL A 2 12.64 9.58 -2.11
N PRO A 3 13.01 8.39 -1.60
CA PRO A 3 12.54 7.13 -2.19
C PRO A 3 11.02 7.03 -2.05
N GLY A 4 10.35 6.58 -3.13
CA GLY A 4 8.90 6.46 -3.17
C GLY A 4 8.46 5.22 -3.95
N ILE A 5 7.34 4.63 -3.54
CA ILE A 5 6.71 3.48 -4.19
C ILE A 5 5.40 3.98 -4.82
N LYS A 6 5.24 3.80 -6.13
CA LYS A 6 4.01 4.17 -6.85
C LYS A 6 3.25 2.90 -7.26
N LEU A 7 2.15 2.63 -6.56
CA LEU A 7 1.23 1.54 -6.90
C LEU A 7 0.16 2.05 -7.88
N ARG A 8 -0.19 1.25 -8.89
CA ARG A 8 -1.17 1.58 -9.93
C ARG A 8 -1.92 0.32 -10.39
N GLY A 9 -3.18 0.50 -10.77
CA GLY A 9 -4.00 -0.51 -11.44
C GLY A 9 -5.29 -0.84 -10.67
N LEU A 10 -6.26 -1.41 -11.39
CA LEU A 10 -7.56 -1.82 -10.83
C LEU A 10 -7.44 -2.90 -9.74
N TRP A 11 -6.32 -3.63 -9.71
CA TRP A 11 -6.05 -4.66 -8.71
C TRP A 11 -6.00 -4.10 -7.28
N LEU A 12 -5.68 -2.81 -7.09
CA LEU A 12 -5.68 -2.19 -5.76
C LEU A 12 -7.08 -2.19 -5.15
N GLN A 13 -8.08 -1.80 -5.93
CA GLN A 13 -9.47 -1.85 -5.50
C GLN A 13 -9.95 -3.30 -5.30
N GLN A 14 -9.53 -4.23 -6.17
CA GLN A 14 -9.83 -5.66 -6.01
C GLN A 14 -9.20 -6.26 -4.74
N ALA A 15 -8.05 -5.72 -4.31
CA ALA A 15 -7.39 -6.07 -3.06
C ALA A 15 -7.99 -5.35 -1.83
N GLY A 16 -9.03 -4.54 -2.03
CA GLY A 16 -9.75 -3.84 -0.96
C GLY A 16 -9.22 -2.46 -0.60
N PHE A 17 -8.32 -1.86 -1.41
CA PHE A 17 -7.85 -0.49 -1.18
C PHE A 17 -8.75 0.52 -1.90
N GLU A 18 -9.35 1.43 -1.13
CA GLU A 18 -10.18 2.51 -1.67
C GLU A 18 -9.42 3.84 -1.78
N VAL A 19 -9.94 4.75 -2.61
CA VAL A 19 -9.36 6.09 -2.76
C VAL A 19 -9.59 6.89 -1.48
N ASN A 20 -8.53 7.59 -1.01
CA ASN A 20 -8.53 8.36 0.24
C ASN A 20 -8.70 7.52 1.52
N GLU A 21 -8.57 6.20 1.43
CA GLU A 21 -8.55 5.33 2.60
C GLU A 21 -7.23 5.49 3.37
N LYS A 22 -7.30 5.32 4.69
CA LYS A 22 -6.08 5.16 5.50
C LYS A 22 -5.49 3.79 5.23
N ILE A 23 -4.16 3.72 5.25
CA ILE A 23 -3.44 2.46 5.10
C ILE A 23 -2.57 2.22 6.33
N ARG A 24 -2.37 0.95 6.65
CA ARG A 24 -1.41 0.51 7.65
C ARG A 24 -0.15 0.01 6.98
N ILE A 25 0.99 0.56 7.39
CA ILE A 25 2.31 0.15 6.93
C ILE A 25 3.05 -0.55 8.07
N ARG A 26 3.58 -1.73 7.79
CA ARG A 26 4.43 -2.50 8.70
C ARG A 26 5.76 -2.83 8.03
N VAL A 27 6.86 -2.58 8.73
CA VAL A 27 8.20 -3.01 8.31
C VAL A 27 8.52 -4.32 9.00
N MET A 28 8.79 -5.33 8.21
CA MET A 28 9.28 -6.64 8.67
C MET A 28 10.65 -6.88 8.03
N GLN A 29 11.43 -7.83 8.54
CA GLN A 29 12.77 -8.08 7.99
C GLN A 29 12.67 -8.46 6.50
N GLY A 30 13.23 -7.61 5.63
CA GLY A 30 13.22 -7.82 4.18
C GLY A 30 11.90 -7.52 3.46
N CYS A 31 10.86 -7.06 4.16
CA CYS A 31 9.57 -6.77 3.52
C CYS A 31 8.82 -5.58 4.11
N LEU A 32 8.02 -4.95 3.25
CA LEU A 32 7.07 -3.91 3.60
C LEU A 32 5.67 -4.48 3.41
N VAL A 33 4.88 -4.55 4.48
CA VAL A 33 3.49 -5.02 4.43
C VAL A 33 2.57 -3.81 4.46
N ILE A 34 1.74 -3.69 3.43
CA ILE A 34 0.76 -2.60 3.26
C ILE A 34 -0.62 -3.24 3.29
N THR A 35 -1.51 -2.75 4.15
CA THR A 35 -2.90 -3.21 4.23
C THR A 35 -3.86 -2.02 4.27
N ALA A 36 -5.06 -2.21 3.71
CA ALA A 36 -6.24 -1.40 3.98
C ALA A 36 -6.56 -1.39 5.49
N GLU A 37 -7.31 -0.41 5.97
CA GLU A 37 -7.70 -0.29 7.39
C GLU A 37 -9.06 -0.93 7.70
#